data_AF-A0A2X2SZQ1-F1
#
_entry.id   AF-A0A2X2SZQ1-F1
#
_cell.length_a   1.000
_cell.length_b   1.000
_cell.length_c   1.000
_cell.angle_alpha   90.00
_cell.angle_beta   90.00
_cell.angle_gamma   90.00
#
_symmetry.space_group_name_H-M   'P 1'
#
loop_
_entity.id
_entity.type
_entity.pdbx_description
1 polymer ?
#
loop_
_entity_poly.entity_id
_entity_poly.type
_entity_poly.pdbx_seq_one_letter_code
_entity_poly.pdbx_strand_id
1 'polypeptide(L)'
;MRRIVLLAICLFAFYNVKAQYIGVKAGYNYATLKGDVSSEASFKPYHGYYAGVTLEFPLSKLFSLQIEGIYNRRGAQIKSDRYGNATLALDYLSAPVMARFNVGKGINLHVGPQIEYRIDQPNFYFNGTEPVTRVKSDAIDIIDVAMTAGIGYTTDAGWFFEIRWVQGLTNIFEGDEASLISTGIANSYDFKNRTLSMGVGYQF
;
A
#
# COMPACT_ATOMS: atom_id res chain seq x y z
N MET A 1 -7.39 12.88 28.74
CA MET A 1 -6.19 12.68 29.59
C MET A 1 -5.64 11.25 29.52
N ARG A 2 -6.42 10.19 29.81
CA ARG A 2 -5.93 8.79 29.74
C ARG A 2 -5.31 8.38 28.38
N ARG A 3 -5.91 8.83 27.27
CA ARG A 3 -5.39 8.56 25.91
C ARG A 3 -4.05 9.25 25.59
N ILE A 4 -3.85 10.47 26.14
CA ILE A 4 -2.61 11.24 25.95
C ILE A 4 -1.48 10.64 26.80
N VAL A 5 -1.80 10.21 28.02
CA VAL A 5 -0.86 9.50 28.90
C VAL A 5 -0.44 8.15 28.28
N LEU A 6 -1.36 7.40 27.68
CA LEU A 6 -1.05 6.16 26.94
C LEU A 6 -0.14 6.42 25.73
N LEU A 7 -0.43 7.44 24.92
CA LEU A 7 0.40 7.82 23.77
C LEU A 7 1.80 8.28 24.19
N ALA A 8 1.90 9.04 25.28
CA ALA A 8 3.18 9.46 25.85
C ALA A 8 3.97 8.27 26.41
N ILE A 9 3.33 7.33 27.11
CA ILE A 9 3.98 6.10 27.60
C ILE A 9 4.46 5.24 26.43
N CYS A 10 3.68 5.10 25.35
CA CYS A 10 4.11 4.42 24.13
C CYS A 10 5.33 5.12 23.53
N LEU A 11 5.32 6.44 23.39
CA LEU A 11 6.45 7.23 22.86
C LEU A 11 7.71 7.13 23.74
N PHE A 12 7.58 7.12 25.07
CA PHE A 12 8.70 6.96 26.00
C PHE A 12 9.23 5.52 26.06
N ALA A 13 8.40 4.51 25.77
CA ALA A 13 8.85 3.11 25.68
C ALA A 13 9.83 2.89 24.51
N PHE A 14 9.70 3.65 23.41
CA PHE A 14 10.63 3.60 22.28
C PHE A 14 12.00 4.23 22.60
N TYR A 15 12.10 5.14 23.57
CA TYR A 15 13.36 5.84 23.88
C TYR A 15 14.44 4.93 24.51
N ASN A 16 14.06 3.76 25.03
CA ASN A 16 14.97 2.82 25.68
C ASN A 16 15.39 1.63 24.81
N VAL A 17 14.95 1.54 23.54
CA VAL A 17 15.32 0.40 22.67
C VAL A 17 16.71 0.65 22.07
N LYS A 18 17.73 0.06 22.69
CA LYS A 18 19.16 0.24 22.34
C LYS A 18 19.63 -0.50 21.09
N ALA A 19 18.76 -1.22 20.39
CA ALA A 19 19.09 -1.89 19.14
C ALA A 19 18.00 -1.58 18.12
N GLN A 20 18.01 -0.38 17.54
CA GLN A 20 17.15 -0.09 16.40
C GLN A 20 18.00 -0.20 15.15
N TYR A 21 17.61 -1.06 14.22
CA TYR A 21 18.22 -1.05 12.91
C TYR A 21 17.42 -0.11 12.02
N ILE A 22 18.13 0.88 11.49
CA ILE A 22 17.56 1.83 10.55
C ILE A 22 17.88 1.31 9.16
N GLY A 23 16.92 1.39 8.24
CA GLY A 23 17.15 0.99 6.87
C GLY A 23 16.47 1.90 5.88
N VAL A 24 16.91 1.81 4.65
CA VAL A 24 16.26 2.41 3.49
C VAL A 24 15.88 1.31 2.52
N LYS A 25 14.77 1.49 1.82
CA LYS A 25 14.27 0.51 0.85
C LYS A 25 13.63 1.18 -0.34
N ALA A 26 13.70 0.50 -1.46
CA ALA A 26 12.95 0.86 -2.66
C ALA A 26 12.55 -0.40 -3.41
N GLY A 27 11.52 -0.28 -4.22
CA GLY A 27 11.05 -1.42 -4.98
C GLY A 27 9.96 -1.09 -5.98
N TYR A 28 9.49 -2.16 -6.58
CA TYR A 28 8.52 -2.17 -7.65
C TYR A 28 7.18 -2.73 -7.14
N ASN A 29 6.08 -2.17 -7.64
CA ASN A 29 4.72 -2.60 -7.35
C ASN A 29 4.04 -3.10 -8.60
N TYR A 30 3.47 -4.30 -8.53
CA TYR A 30 2.47 -4.80 -9.45
C TYR A 30 1.11 -4.72 -8.77
N ALA A 31 0.42 -3.61 -8.99
CA ALA A 31 -0.82 -3.26 -8.29
C ALA A 31 -2.03 -3.46 -9.20
N THR A 32 -3.16 -3.83 -8.61
CA THR A 32 -4.47 -3.81 -9.29
C THR A 32 -5.55 -3.55 -8.27
N LEU A 33 -6.73 -3.21 -8.75
CA LEU A 33 -7.94 -3.21 -7.93
C LEU A 33 -8.66 -4.54 -8.06
N LYS A 34 -9.26 -5.00 -6.96
CA LYS A 34 -10.11 -6.19 -6.90
C LYS A 34 -11.50 -5.78 -6.40
N GLY A 35 -12.52 -6.07 -7.19
CA GLY A 35 -13.92 -5.74 -6.91
C GLY A 35 -14.84 -6.39 -7.94
N ASP A 36 -16.13 -6.03 -7.91
CA ASP A 36 -17.13 -6.53 -8.85
C ASP A 36 -17.20 -5.64 -10.10
N VAL A 37 -16.56 -6.11 -11.16
CA VAL A 37 -16.42 -5.38 -12.43
C VAL A 37 -17.59 -5.70 -13.35
N SER A 38 -18.13 -4.68 -14.02
CA SER A 38 -19.14 -4.88 -15.06
C SER A 38 -18.61 -5.73 -16.21
N SER A 39 -19.51 -6.39 -16.97
CA SER A 39 -19.11 -7.17 -18.15
C SER A 39 -18.47 -6.35 -19.26
N GLU A 40 -18.64 -5.03 -19.24
CA GLU A 40 -18.15 -4.08 -20.25
C GLU A 40 -16.85 -3.38 -19.80
N ALA A 41 -16.24 -3.84 -18.70
CA ALA A 41 -15.01 -3.26 -18.18
C ALA A 41 -14.01 -4.31 -17.68
N SER A 42 -12.73 -3.93 -17.62
CA SER A 42 -11.69 -4.74 -17.00
C SER A 42 -10.66 -3.87 -16.29
N PHE A 43 -10.20 -4.35 -15.13
CA PHE A 43 -9.10 -3.74 -14.39
C PHE A 43 -7.83 -4.53 -14.68
N LYS A 44 -6.84 -3.85 -15.25
CA LYS A 44 -5.52 -4.40 -15.52
C LYS A 44 -4.49 -3.87 -14.53
N PRO A 45 -3.42 -4.65 -14.29
CA PRO A 45 -2.38 -4.23 -13.37
C PRO A 45 -1.68 -2.94 -13.79
N TYR A 46 -1.42 -2.10 -12.80
CA TYR A 46 -0.62 -0.89 -12.87
C TYR A 46 0.78 -1.18 -12.32
N HIS A 47 1.77 -0.69 -13.06
CA HIS A 47 3.18 -0.80 -12.73
C HIS A 47 3.59 0.44 -11.92
N GLY A 48 3.82 0.24 -10.62
CA GLY A 48 4.17 1.29 -9.69
C GLY A 48 5.51 1.05 -9.01
N TYR A 49 5.83 1.88 -8.03
CA TYR A 49 7.07 1.81 -7.27
C TYR A 49 6.87 2.34 -5.85
N TYR A 50 7.80 2.01 -4.98
CA TYR A 50 7.82 2.54 -3.62
C TYR A 50 9.25 2.85 -3.18
N ALA A 51 9.37 3.77 -2.23
CA ALA A 51 10.61 4.06 -1.53
C ALA A 51 10.32 4.50 -0.10
N GLY A 52 11.20 4.17 0.84
CA GLY A 52 10.94 4.46 2.24
C GLY A 52 12.06 4.12 3.18
N VAL A 53 11.77 4.32 4.46
CA VAL A 53 12.64 4.01 5.60
C VAL A 53 12.04 2.91 6.45
N THR A 54 12.90 2.10 7.06
CA THR A 54 12.52 1.03 7.98
C THR A 54 13.19 1.22 9.32
N LEU A 55 12.47 0.90 10.38
CA LEU A 55 12.96 0.85 11.75
C LEU A 55 12.63 -0.54 12.30
N GLU A 56 13.66 -1.35 12.51
CA GLU A 56 13.52 -2.69 13.09
C GLU A 56 13.92 -2.66 14.57
N PHE A 57 13.02 -3.12 15.43
CA PHE A 57 13.20 -3.30 16.85
C PHE A 57 13.24 -4.81 17.16
N PRO A 58 14.43 -5.41 17.32
CA PRO A 58 14.59 -6.81 17.69
C PRO A 58 14.16 -7.00 19.14
N LEU A 59 13.03 -7.67 19.34
CA LEU A 59 12.50 -7.98 20.66
C LEU A 59 13.03 -9.33 21.18
N SER A 60 13.44 -10.22 20.28
CA SER A 60 14.15 -11.47 20.58
C SER A 60 15.00 -11.90 19.39
N LYS A 61 15.72 -13.03 19.52
CA LYS A 61 16.48 -13.61 18.39
C LYS A 61 15.60 -14.05 17.22
N LEU A 62 14.33 -14.38 17.49
CA LEU A 62 13.40 -14.90 16.48
C LEU A 62 12.38 -13.84 16.02
N PHE A 63 12.18 -12.78 16.80
CA PHE A 63 11.09 -11.84 16.60
C PHE A 63 11.55 -10.39 16.69
N SER A 64 11.19 -9.62 15.67
CA SER A 64 11.40 -8.18 15.59
C SER A 64 10.08 -7.48 15.27
N LEU A 65 9.89 -6.29 15.82
CA LEU A 65 8.86 -5.36 15.38
C LEU A 65 9.47 -4.42 14.35
N GLN A 66 8.90 -4.33 13.15
CA GLN A 66 9.40 -3.46 12.09
C GLN A 66 8.35 -2.41 11.74
N ILE A 67 8.71 -1.14 11.87
CA ILE A 67 7.87 0.01 11.50
C ILE A 67 8.48 0.64 10.26
N GLU A 68 7.66 1.08 9.31
CA GLU A 68 8.17 1.70 8.08
C GLU A 68 7.41 2.99 7.76
N GLY A 69 8.09 3.87 7.03
CA GLY A 69 7.48 5.02 6.38
C GLY A 69 7.79 4.95 4.89
N ILE A 70 6.76 4.77 4.06
CA ILE A 70 6.92 4.47 2.63
C ILE A 70 6.11 5.45 1.80
N TYR A 71 6.74 6.09 0.82
CA TYR A 71 6.02 6.65 -0.33
C TYR A 71 5.71 5.50 -1.29
N ASN A 72 4.45 5.38 -1.69
CA ASN A 72 3.97 4.26 -2.48
C ASN A 72 3.09 4.74 -3.63
N ARG A 73 3.55 4.54 -4.87
CA ARG A 73 2.76 4.76 -6.06
C ARG A 73 2.18 3.45 -6.56
N ARG A 74 0.85 3.38 -6.66
CA ARG A 74 0.09 2.20 -7.09
C ARG A 74 -1.17 2.63 -7.84
N GLY A 75 -1.98 1.67 -8.27
CA GLY A 75 -3.25 1.97 -8.93
C GLY A 75 -3.75 0.84 -9.81
N ALA A 76 -4.49 1.19 -10.87
CA ALA A 76 -4.98 0.25 -11.87
C ALA A 76 -5.14 0.92 -13.24
N GLN A 77 -4.98 0.11 -14.28
CA GLN A 77 -5.43 0.48 -15.62
C GLN A 77 -6.87 0.02 -15.79
N ILE A 78 -7.76 0.92 -16.18
CA ILE A 78 -9.18 0.65 -16.37
C ILE A 78 -9.45 0.62 -17.86
N LYS A 79 -10.07 -0.45 -18.35
CA LYS A 79 -10.59 -0.52 -19.71
C LYS A 79 -12.10 -0.58 -19.64
N SER A 80 -12.76 0.23 -20.44
CA SER A 80 -14.20 0.19 -20.67
C SER A 80 -14.41 0.04 -22.17
N ASP A 81 -15.27 -0.89 -22.57
CA ASP A 81 -15.63 -1.07 -23.98
C ASP A 81 -16.37 0.16 -24.52
N ARG A 82 -17.06 0.90 -23.65
CA ARG A 82 -17.83 2.11 -23.96
C ARG A 82 -16.99 3.38 -23.98
N TYR A 83 -16.05 3.53 -23.04
CA TYR A 83 -15.33 4.79 -22.82
C TYR A 83 -13.84 4.71 -23.17
N GLY A 84 -13.31 3.52 -23.49
CA GLY A 84 -11.89 3.32 -23.80
C GLY A 84 -11.05 3.08 -22.55
N ASN A 85 -9.79 3.52 -22.57
CA ASN A 85 -8.84 3.26 -21.49
C ASN A 85 -8.70 4.48 -20.57
N ALA A 86 -8.57 4.22 -19.27
CA ALA A 86 -8.19 5.18 -18.27
C ALA A 86 -7.08 4.61 -17.38
N THR A 87 -6.27 5.48 -16.78
CA THR A 87 -5.25 5.09 -15.81
C THR A 87 -5.54 5.77 -14.50
N LEU A 88 -5.78 4.97 -13.46
CA LEU A 88 -5.85 5.43 -12.08
C LEU A 88 -4.47 5.22 -11.46
N ALA A 89 -3.76 6.31 -11.17
CA ALA A 89 -2.52 6.31 -10.40
C ALA A 89 -2.80 7.03 -9.08
N LEU A 90 -2.28 6.46 -8.00
CA LEU A 90 -2.51 6.90 -6.62
C LEU A 90 -1.17 6.95 -5.90
N ASP A 91 -0.89 8.08 -5.26
CA ASP A 91 0.30 8.31 -4.46
C ASP A 91 -0.08 8.32 -2.97
N TYR A 92 0.49 7.37 -2.22
CA TYR A 92 0.22 7.17 -0.80
C TYR A 92 1.48 7.38 0.05
N LEU A 93 1.28 7.90 1.26
CA LEU A 93 2.19 7.68 2.38
C LEU A 93 1.67 6.50 3.20
N SER A 94 2.41 5.41 3.21
CA SER A 94 2.08 4.18 3.91
C SER A 94 2.93 4.03 5.17
N ALA A 95 2.29 3.62 6.26
CA ALA A 95 2.92 3.32 7.54
C ALA A 95 2.59 1.89 7.99
N PRO A 96 3.28 0.86 7.47
CA PRO A 96 3.11 -0.50 7.94
C PRO A 96 3.79 -0.74 9.29
N VAL A 97 3.16 -1.60 10.09
CA VAL A 97 3.70 -2.11 11.36
C VAL A 97 3.73 -3.63 11.28
N MET A 98 4.92 -4.18 11.14
CA MET A 98 5.15 -5.57 10.78
C MET A 98 5.68 -6.37 11.97
N ALA A 99 5.03 -7.50 12.24
CA ALA A 99 5.59 -8.59 13.02
C ALA A 99 6.55 -9.37 12.12
N ARG A 100 7.85 -9.29 12.38
CA ARG A 100 8.91 -9.95 11.61
C ARG A 100 9.47 -11.13 12.38
N PHE A 101 9.42 -12.31 11.78
CA PHE A 101 9.94 -13.57 12.30
C PHE A 101 11.20 -13.95 11.53
N ASN A 102 12.35 -13.94 12.19
CA ASN A 102 13.63 -14.30 11.61
C ASN A 102 13.81 -15.83 11.72
N VAL A 103 13.72 -16.53 10.59
CA VAL A 103 13.75 -18.00 10.51
C VAL A 103 15.06 -18.43 9.84
N GLY A 104 16.08 -18.78 10.63
CA GLY A 104 17.35 -19.29 10.12
C GLY A 104 18.35 -18.19 9.70
N LYS A 105 19.21 -18.49 8.71
CA LYS A 105 20.38 -17.69 8.29
C LYS A 105 19.99 -16.47 7.42
N GLY A 106 19.14 -15.58 7.95
CA GLY A 106 18.76 -14.32 7.29
C GLY A 106 17.39 -14.32 6.61
N ILE A 107 16.73 -15.47 6.45
CA ILE A 107 15.34 -15.52 5.96
C ILE A 107 14.42 -14.97 7.04
N ASN A 108 13.44 -14.16 6.62
CA ASN A 108 12.41 -13.63 7.49
C ASN A 108 11.03 -13.72 6.86
N LEU A 109 10.02 -13.95 7.69
CA LEU A 109 8.62 -13.83 7.35
C LEU A 109 8.06 -12.63 8.08
N HIS A 110 7.29 -11.78 7.40
CA HIS A 110 6.72 -10.60 8.03
C HIS A 110 5.25 -10.45 7.68
N VAL A 111 4.47 -10.04 8.68
CA VAL A 111 3.02 -9.81 8.51
C VAL A 111 2.58 -8.67 9.41
N GLY A 112 1.67 -7.82 8.95
CA GLY A 112 1.17 -6.74 9.78
C GLY A 112 0.20 -5.79 9.08
N PRO A 113 -0.52 -4.98 9.87
CA PRO A 113 -1.39 -3.95 9.34
C PRO A 113 -0.59 -2.83 8.68
N GLN A 114 -1.23 -2.17 7.73
CA GLN A 114 -0.70 -1.04 6.99
C GLN A 114 -1.78 0.01 6.85
N ILE A 115 -1.48 1.23 7.31
CA ILE A 115 -2.35 2.39 7.10
C ILE A 115 -1.71 3.23 6.00
N GLU A 116 -2.54 3.70 5.07
CA GLU A 116 -2.11 4.44 3.90
C GLU A 116 -2.92 5.72 3.81
N TYR A 117 -2.22 6.84 3.64
CA TYR A 117 -2.82 8.15 3.46
C TYR A 117 -2.52 8.65 2.06
N ARG A 118 -3.56 8.89 1.27
CA ARG A 118 -3.42 9.40 -0.09
C ARG A 118 -2.99 10.86 -0.03
N ILE A 119 -1.94 11.21 -0.76
CA ILE A 119 -1.39 12.58 -0.81
C ILE A 119 -1.65 13.30 -2.13
N ASP A 120 -2.07 12.58 -3.16
CA ASP A 120 -2.43 13.17 -4.45
C ASP A 120 -3.94 13.45 -4.59
N GLN A 121 -4.26 14.24 -5.61
CA GLN A 121 -5.61 14.53 -6.07
C GLN A 121 -5.83 13.82 -7.42
N PRO A 122 -6.06 12.49 -7.42
CA PRO A 122 -6.16 11.72 -8.63
C PRO A 122 -7.33 12.20 -9.49
N ASN A 123 -7.05 12.48 -10.76
CA ASN A 123 -8.06 12.68 -11.79
C ASN A 123 -7.74 11.71 -12.92
N PHE A 124 -8.67 10.84 -13.29
CA PHE A 124 -8.52 9.96 -14.44
C PHE A 124 -9.57 10.24 -15.50
N TYR A 125 -9.16 10.05 -16.74
CA TYR A 125 -9.91 10.40 -17.93
C TYR A 125 -9.95 9.19 -18.87
N PHE A 126 -11.13 8.97 -19.43
CA PHE A 126 -11.33 7.96 -20.46
C PHE A 126 -11.04 8.56 -21.84
N ASN A 127 -10.14 7.93 -22.59
CA ASN A 127 -9.63 8.47 -23.85
C ASN A 127 -10.48 8.14 -25.09
N GLY A 128 -11.59 7.41 -24.94
CA GLY A 128 -12.44 6.96 -26.04
C GLY A 128 -13.70 7.80 -26.30
N THR A 129 -13.87 8.94 -25.62
CA THR A 129 -15.12 9.75 -25.72
C THR A 129 -14.85 11.25 -25.71
N GLU A 130 -15.64 12.00 -26.49
CA GLU A 130 -15.86 13.44 -26.34
C GLU A 130 -17.35 13.69 -25.98
N PRO A 131 -17.68 14.41 -24.88
CA PRO A 131 -16.77 15.00 -23.88
C PRO A 131 -16.16 13.94 -22.95
N VAL A 132 -14.99 14.27 -22.40
CA VAL A 132 -14.21 13.39 -21.54
C VAL A 132 -14.93 13.14 -20.20
N THR A 133 -15.30 11.89 -19.91
CA THR A 133 -15.82 11.51 -18.58
C THR A 133 -14.69 11.63 -17.55
N ARG A 134 -14.84 12.58 -16.61
CA ARG A 134 -13.90 12.84 -15.52
C ARG A 134 -14.45 12.27 -14.22
N VAL A 135 -13.66 11.41 -13.59
CA VAL A 135 -13.88 11.04 -12.20
C VAL A 135 -13.11 12.02 -11.31
N LYS A 136 -13.81 12.63 -10.36
CA LYS A 136 -13.21 13.58 -9.42
C LYS A 136 -12.43 12.87 -8.32
N SER A 137 -11.43 13.54 -7.75
CA SER A 137 -10.65 13.06 -6.62
C SER A 137 -11.48 12.74 -5.37
N ASP A 138 -12.63 13.41 -5.22
CA ASP A 138 -13.55 13.25 -4.08
C ASP A 138 -14.21 11.86 -4.07
N ALA A 139 -14.21 11.17 -5.22
CA ALA A 139 -14.75 9.84 -5.37
C ALA A 139 -13.80 8.72 -4.95
N ILE A 140 -12.61 9.06 -4.47
CA ILE A 140 -11.61 8.10 -4.03
C ILE A 140 -11.33 8.40 -2.56
N ASP A 141 -11.31 7.37 -1.70
CA ASP A 141 -11.07 7.53 -0.27
C ASP A 141 -9.61 7.92 0.03
N ILE A 142 -9.43 8.85 0.96
CA ILE A 142 -8.13 9.39 1.36
C ILE A 142 -7.36 8.45 2.28
N ILE A 143 -8.06 7.56 3.01
CA ILE A 143 -7.43 6.56 3.89
C ILE A 143 -7.68 5.16 3.30
N ASP A 144 -6.63 4.38 3.15
CA ASP A 144 -6.72 2.95 2.85
C ASP A 144 -6.05 2.16 3.98
N VAL A 145 -6.75 1.13 4.47
CA VAL A 145 -6.25 0.19 5.46
C VAL A 145 -6.03 -1.14 4.77
N ALA A 146 -4.81 -1.65 4.88
CA ALA A 146 -4.37 -2.89 4.26
C ALA A 146 -3.76 -3.85 5.29
N MET A 147 -3.66 -5.11 4.89
CA MET A 147 -2.83 -6.11 5.55
C MET A 147 -1.70 -6.48 4.62
N THR A 148 -0.48 -6.48 5.14
CA THR A 148 0.73 -6.83 4.41
C THR A 148 1.30 -8.13 4.94
N ALA A 149 1.67 -9.04 4.05
CA ALA A 149 2.40 -10.26 4.38
C ALA A 149 3.53 -10.45 3.37
N GLY A 150 4.66 -11.00 3.80
CA GLY A 150 5.79 -11.17 2.91
C GLY A 150 6.91 -12.03 3.47
N ILE A 151 7.86 -12.29 2.59
CA ILE A 151 9.09 -13.01 2.87
C ILE A 151 10.26 -12.12 2.47
N GLY A 152 11.33 -12.18 3.24
CA GLY A 152 12.57 -11.49 2.94
C GLY A 152 13.80 -12.32 3.24
N TYR A 153 14.93 -11.82 2.77
CA TYR A 153 16.24 -12.35 3.05
C TYR A 153 17.19 -11.18 3.37
N THR A 154 17.80 -11.19 4.54
CA THR A 154 18.79 -10.21 4.98
C THR A 154 20.17 -10.87 5.06
N THR A 155 21.14 -10.25 4.40
CA THR A 155 22.54 -10.66 4.40
C THR A 155 23.27 -10.13 5.63
N ASP A 156 24.38 -10.78 6.00
CA ASP A 156 25.26 -10.31 7.08
C ASP A 156 25.87 -8.93 6.80
N ALA A 157 25.89 -8.50 5.52
CA ALA A 157 26.36 -7.19 5.09
C ALA A 157 25.32 -6.07 5.22
N GLY A 158 24.09 -6.37 5.66
CA GLY A 158 23.01 -5.40 5.85
C GLY A 158 22.06 -5.24 4.65
N TRP A 159 22.39 -5.79 3.48
CA TRP A 159 21.46 -5.82 2.34
C TRP A 159 20.28 -6.74 2.63
N PHE A 160 19.07 -6.30 2.27
CA PHE A 160 17.88 -7.14 2.33
C PHE A 160 17.06 -7.09 1.05
N PHE A 161 16.41 -8.21 0.75
CA PHE A 161 15.52 -8.40 -0.39
C PHE A 161 14.18 -8.90 0.11
N GLU A 162 13.09 -8.46 -0.50
CA GLU A 162 11.76 -8.83 -0.04
C GLU A 162 10.74 -8.95 -1.17
N ILE A 163 9.77 -9.83 -0.94
CA ILE A 163 8.56 -9.97 -1.73
C ILE A 163 7.38 -9.85 -0.78
N ARG A 164 6.44 -8.96 -1.09
CA ARG A 164 5.29 -8.63 -0.26
C ARG A 164 3.99 -8.70 -1.03
N TRP A 165 2.98 -9.22 -0.36
CA TRP A 165 1.60 -9.15 -0.78
C TRP A 165 0.87 -8.17 0.13
N VAL A 166 0.32 -7.11 -0.45
CA VAL A 166 -0.48 -6.09 0.23
C VAL A 166 -1.93 -6.25 -0.20
N GLN A 167 -2.81 -6.52 0.76
CA GLN A 167 -4.23 -6.70 0.55
C GLN A 167 -5.00 -5.58 1.26
N GLY A 168 -5.58 -4.67 0.49
CA GLY A 168 -6.52 -3.67 0.98
C GLY A 168 -7.73 -4.32 1.63
N LEU A 169 -8.16 -3.75 2.75
CA LEU A 169 -9.29 -4.17 3.57
C LEU A 169 -10.46 -3.19 3.43
N THR A 170 -10.17 -1.92 3.21
CA THR A 170 -11.14 -0.85 2.98
C THR A 170 -11.42 -0.66 1.49
N ASN A 171 -12.60 -0.12 1.20
CA ASN A 171 -12.95 0.29 -0.15
C ASN A 171 -12.13 1.53 -0.54
N ILE A 172 -11.67 1.58 -1.79
CA ILE A 172 -10.92 2.71 -2.33
C ILE A 172 -11.81 3.77 -2.97
N PHE A 173 -13.07 3.43 -3.28
CA PHE A 173 -14.02 4.35 -3.90
C PHE A 173 -15.11 4.77 -2.91
N GLU A 174 -15.52 6.04 -3.00
CA GLU A 174 -16.72 6.54 -2.33
C GLU A 174 -17.93 6.15 -3.17
N GLY A 175 -18.69 5.16 -2.71
CA GLY A 175 -19.73 4.48 -3.49
C GLY A 175 -20.91 5.35 -3.92
N ASP A 176 -21.11 6.50 -3.28
CA ASP A 176 -22.23 7.41 -3.51
C ASP A 176 -21.91 8.53 -4.52
N GLU A 177 -20.68 8.57 -5.05
CA GLU A 177 -20.25 9.64 -5.95
C GLU A 177 -20.75 9.46 -7.39
N ALA A 178 -21.62 10.37 -7.82
CA ALA A 178 -22.28 10.32 -9.14
C ALA A 178 -21.29 10.31 -10.33
N SER A 179 -20.09 10.88 -10.15
CA SER A 179 -19.04 10.86 -11.17
C SER A 179 -18.44 9.46 -11.40
N LEU A 180 -18.49 8.57 -10.40
CA LEU A 180 -18.12 7.16 -10.55
C LEU A 180 -19.27 6.35 -11.11
N ILE A 181 -20.47 6.47 -10.53
CA ILE A 181 -21.64 5.66 -10.90
C ILE A 181 -21.98 5.81 -12.39
N SER A 182 -21.88 7.04 -12.92
CA SER A 182 -22.14 7.34 -14.34
C SER A 182 -21.19 6.66 -15.32
N THR A 183 -20.04 6.14 -14.87
CA THR A 183 -19.10 5.41 -15.73
C THR A 183 -19.54 3.98 -16.04
N GLY A 184 -20.41 3.38 -15.21
CA GLY A 184 -20.91 2.02 -15.42
C GLY A 184 -19.84 0.91 -15.43
N ILE A 185 -18.62 1.20 -14.96
CA ILE A 185 -17.50 0.24 -15.02
C ILE A 185 -17.59 -0.89 -13.98
N ALA A 186 -18.47 -0.75 -12.99
CA ALA A 186 -18.63 -1.68 -11.88
C ALA A 186 -20.09 -1.94 -11.54
N ASN A 187 -20.40 -3.16 -11.10
CA ASN A 187 -21.73 -3.53 -10.58
C ASN A 187 -21.90 -3.07 -9.13
N SER A 188 -20.79 -3.11 -8.38
CA SER A 188 -20.64 -2.60 -7.02
C SER A 188 -19.32 -1.82 -6.98
N TYR A 189 -19.34 -0.58 -6.50
CA TYR A 189 -18.14 0.25 -6.35
C TYR A 189 -17.31 -0.12 -5.10
N ASP A 190 -17.39 -1.37 -4.62
CA ASP A 190 -16.48 -1.93 -3.62
C ASP A 190 -15.22 -2.51 -4.30
N PHE A 191 -14.16 -1.71 -4.31
CA PHE A 191 -12.85 -2.11 -4.82
C PHE A 191 -11.79 -1.97 -3.73
N LYS A 192 -10.91 -2.97 -3.67
CA LYS A 192 -9.81 -3.01 -2.71
C LYS A 192 -8.50 -3.05 -3.46
N ASN A 193 -7.52 -2.31 -2.95
CA ASN A 193 -6.15 -2.37 -3.46
C ASN A 193 -5.57 -3.77 -3.28
N ARG A 194 -4.84 -4.25 -4.29
CA ARG A 194 -4.13 -5.52 -4.22
C ARG A 194 -2.80 -5.38 -4.94
N THR A 195 -1.72 -5.51 -4.19
CA THR A 195 -0.38 -5.24 -4.72
C THR A 195 0.57 -6.39 -4.39
N LEU A 196 1.29 -6.85 -5.40
CA LEU A 196 2.49 -7.64 -5.23
C LEU A 196 3.69 -6.70 -5.36
N SER A 197 4.49 -6.59 -4.30
CA SER A 197 5.65 -5.71 -4.23
C SER A 197 6.93 -6.54 -4.16
N MET A 198 7.97 -6.09 -4.85
CA MET A 198 9.30 -6.67 -4.78
C MET A 198 10.29 -5.54 -4.53
N GLY A 199 11.25 -5.72 -3.64
CA GLY A 199 12.24 -4.68 -3.43
C GLY A 199 13.51 -5.10 -2.74
N VAL A 200 14.38 -4.11 -2.61
CA VAL A 200 15.71 -4.18 -2.04
C VAL A 200 15.89 -3.03 -1.08
N GLY A 201 16.67 -3.26 -0.04
CA GLY A 201 17.05 -2.23 0.90
C GLY A 201 18.38 -2.53 1.57
N TYR A 202 18.81 -1.56 2.36
CA TYR A 202 20.01 -1.64 3.15
C TYR A 202 19.69 -1.23 4.58
N GLN A 203 20.18 -2.03 5.52
CA GLN A 203 20.04 -1.85 6.95
C GLN A 203 21.41 -1.45 7.52
N PHE A 204 21.43 -0.31 8.21
CA PHE A 204 22.60 0.29 8.87
C PHE A 204 22.81 -0.27 10.28
#